data_AF-A0A7J4F9N0-F1
#
_entry.id   AF-A0A7J4F9N0-F1
#
_cell.length_a   1.000
_cell.length_b   1.000
_cell.length_c   1.000
_cell.angle_alpha   90.00
_cell.angle_beta   90.00
_cell.angle_gamma   90.00
#
_symmetry.space_group_name_H-M   'P 1'
#
loop_
_entity.id
_entity.type
_entity.pdbx_description
1 polymer ?
#
loop_
_entity_poly.entity_id
_entity_poly.type
_entity_poly.pdbx_seq_one_letter_code
_entity_poly.pdbx_strand_id
1 'polypeptide(L)'
;MYLEEKKELVVMSERKVTDAKEASEIVRKYAETSSLELFWRDVVECRYDEKTDEWHIIYEASPSLTAPYYRYEAIIDAKSGKIKLIEDGERVSREETIRLTETYVKQSLLYLDNARDEIERQEYEKASEFLWGSVAEALKAVLMVRKGLRIKSHGEFWSLARELAKELGDEGVYTTFREADSLHSNFYEVRLEKEDVESSFERIRLLVGRLLDIVRSELARLGS
;
A
#
# COMPACT_ATOMS: atom_id res chain seq x y z
N MET A 1 23.20 -10.78 -19.74
CA MET A 1 24.34 -10.12 -19.06
C MET A 1 23.71 -9.26 -17.99
N TYR A 2 23.83 -9.69 -16.74
CA TYR A 2 23.15 -9.15 -15.57
C TYR A 2 23.49 -7.66 -15.40
N LEU A 3 22.47 -6.80 -15.40
CA LEU A 3 22.56 -5.50 -14.76
C LEU A 3 22.07 -5.70 -13.34
N GLU A 4 23.00 -5.87 -12.41
CA GLU A 4 22.75 -5.65 -10.99
C GLU A 4 22.16 -4.24 -10.86
N GLU A 5 20.86 -4.13 -10.61
CA GLU A 5 20.24 -2.87 -10.22
C GLU A 5 20.91 -2.43 -8.92
N LYS A 6 21.80 -1.44 -9.05
CA LYS A 6 22.48 -0.79 -7.94
C LYS A 6 21.41 -0.29 -6.98
N LYS A 7 21.35 -0.91 -5.79
CA LYS A 7 20.70 -0.35 -4.60
C LYS A 7 21.27 1.05 -4.39
N GLU A 8 20.52 2.07 -4.79
CA GLU A 8 20.96 3.46 -4.63
C GLU A 8 20.97 3.81 -3.14
N LEU A 9 22.17 3.85 -2.57
CA LEU A 9 22.43 4.27 -1.21
C LEU A 9 22.20 5.77 -1.10
N VAL A 10 21.26 6.21 -0.27
CA VAL A 10 21.07 7.64 0.01
C VAL A 10 22.18 8.07 0.97
N VAL A 11 23.06 8.95 0.47
CA VAL A 11 24.23 9.44 1.22
C VAL A 11 23.80 10.61 2.10
N MET A 12 23.57 10.32 3.38
CA MET A 12 23.21 11.32 4.40
C MET A 12 24.41 11.75 5.26
N SER A 13 25.48 10.94 5.24
CA SER A 13 26.79 11.19 5.85
C SER A 13 27.85 10.45 5.02
N GLU A 14 29.08 10.97 4.97
CA GLU A 14 30.25 10.31 4.37
C GLU A 14 31.28 9.89 5.44
N ARG A 15 30.83 9.74 6.69
CA ARG A 15 31.69 9.44 7.84
C ARG A 15 31.20 8.20 8.57
N LYS A 16 32.14 7.51 9.22
CA LYS A 16 31.87 6.38 10.10
C LYS A 16 30.93 6.81 11.23
N VAL A 17 29.84 6.09 11.41
CA VAL A 17 28.87 6.28 12.49
C VAL A 17 29.33 5.48 13.69
N THR A 18 29.67 6.18 14.77
CA THR A 18 30.31 5.55 15.95
C THR A 18 29.42 5.45 17.17
N ASP A 19 28.28 6.13 17.17
CA ASP A 19 27.35 6.09 18.29
C ASP A 19 25.87 6.19 17.86
N ALA A 20 24.99 5.79 18.77
CA ALA A 20 23.55 5.68 18.55
C ALA A 20 22.88 7.05 18.28
N LYS A 21 23.44 8.14 18.80
CA LYS A 21 22.89 9.48 18.63
C LYS A 21 23.11 9.95 17.19
N GLU A 22 24.33 9.79 16.69
CA GLU A 22 24.67 10.09 15.29
C GLU A 22 23.82 9.25 14.32
N ALA A 23 23.66 7.96 14.60
CA ALA A 23 22.79 7.07 13.82
C ALA A 23 21.34 7.58 13.77
N SER A 24 20.78 7.98 14.92
CA SER A 24 19.41 8.49 15.04
C SER A 24 19.22 9.82 14.31
N GLU A 25 20.20 10.72 14.38
CA GLU A 25 20.16 12.02 13.68
C GLU A 25 20.19 11.86 12.15
N ILE A 26 20.95 10.88 11.64
CA ILE A 26 20.99 10.53 10.22
C ILE A 26 19.62 10.08 9.73
N VAL A 27 18.95 9.18 10.48
CA VAL A 27 17.63 8.65 10.13
C VAL A 27 16.54 9.71 10.23
N ARG A 28 16.60 10.58 11.24
CA ARG A 28 15.68 11.70 11.38
C ARG A 28 15.76 12.64 10.18
N LYS A 29 16.97 13.07 9.81
CA LYS A 29 17.18 13.92 8.62
C LYS A 29 16.69 13.24 7.35
N TYR A 30 16.90 11.94 7.23
CA TYR A 30 16.39 11.17 6.09
C TYR A 30 14.86 11.19 6.04
N ALA A 31 14.19 10.87 7.16
CA ALA A 31 12.73 10.89 7.22
C ALA A 31 12.16 12.29 6.86
N GLU A 32 12.77 13.35 7.40
CA GLU A 32 12.39 14.75 7.15
C GLU A 32 12.66 15.24 5.71
N THR A 33 13.62 14.64 4.99
CA THR A 33 14.00 15.05 3.61
C THR A 33 13.59 14.04 2.53
N SER A 34 13.06 12.88 2.93
CA SER A 34 12.57 11.86 2.01
C SER A 34 11.34 12.36 1.24
N SER A 35 11.16 11.85 0.02
CA SER A 35 10.05 12.21 -0.88
C SER A 35 8.64 11.90 -0.32
N LEU A 36 8.56 11.23 0.84
CA LEU A 36 7.32 10.91 1.54
C LEU A 36 6.94 11.93 2.64
N GLU A 37 7.77 12.95 2.92
CA GLU A 37 7.55 13.96 3.99
C GLU A 37 6.97 13.33 5.27
N LEU A 38 7.68 12.35 5.83
CA LEU A 38 7.24 11.66 7.03
C LEU A 38 7.29 12.60 8.24
N PHE A 39 6.17 12.76 8.93
CA PHE A 39 6.06 13.46 10.21
C PHE A 39 6.75 12.64 11.28
N TRP A 40 7.99 12.99 11.60
CA TRP A 40 8.80 12.33 12.63
C TRP A 40 8.21 12.50 14.03
N ARG A 41 8.19 11.41 14.82
CA ARG A 41 7.91 11.45 16.26
C ARG A 41 9.17 11.25 17.07
N ASP A 42 9.68 10.03 17.10
CA ASP A 42 10.80 9.65 17.96
C ASP A 42 11.49 8.36 17.51
N VAL A 43 12.73 8.14 17.98
CA VAL A 43 13.39 6.83 17.90
C VAL A 43 12.85 5.95 19.03
N VAL A 44 12.30 4.80 18.67
CA VAL A 44 11.86 3.77 19.61
C VAL A 44 13.03 2.91 20.06
N GLU A 45 13.92 2.58 19.13
CA GLU A 45 15.04 1.69 19.38
C GLU A 45 16.22 2.01 18.46
N CYS A 46 17.44 1.92 18.98
CA CYS A 46 18.66 2.02 18.19
C CYS A 46 19.66 0.98 18.70
N ARG A 47 20.08 0.07 17.82
CA ARG A 47 21.00 -1.02 18.15
C ARG A 47 22.11 -1.11 17.11
N TYR A 48 23.28 -1.55 17.54
CA TYR A 48 24.40 -1.84 16.67
C TYR A 48 24.58 -3.36 16.56
N ASP A 49 24.65 -3.88 15.34
CA ASP A 49 25.00 -5.27 15.06
C ASP A 49 26.49 -5.36 14.72
N GLU A 50 27.27 -5.91 15.65
CA GLU A 50 28.72 -6.12 15.50
C GLU A 50 29.07 -7.10 14.38
N LYS A 51 28.15 -8.01 14.00
CA LYS A 51 28.41 -9.03 12.97
C LYS A 51 28.31 -8.44 11.57
N THR A 52 27.34 -7.57 11.34
CA THR A 52 27.12 -6.94 10.04
C THR A 52 27.76 -5.55 9.94
N ASP A 53 28.21 -4.98 11.06
CA ASP A 53 28.73 -3.62 11.19
C ASP A 53 27.68 -2.57 10.76
N GLU A 54 26.46 -2.73 11.29
CA GLU A 54 25.28 -1.94 10.94
C GLU A 54 24.57 -1.39 12.17
N TRP A 55 23.98 -0.20 12.03
CA TRP A 55 23.03 0.34 13.00
C TRP A 55 21.62 0.07 12.54
N HIS A 56 20.78 -0.48 13.42
CA HIS A 56 19.35 -0.70 13.25
C HIS A 56 18.58 0.30 14.09
N ILE A 57 17.78 1.14 13.47
CA ILE A 57 17.03 2.21 14.12
C ILE A 57 15.56 2.00 13.85
N ILE A 58 14.79 1.69 14.90
CA ILE A 58 13.33 1.69 14.86
C ILE A 58 12.84 3.08 15.25
N TYR A 59 12.05 3.72 14.40
CA TYR A 59 11.49 5.05 14.67
C TYR A 59 10.00 5.10 14.35
N GLU A 60 9.30 6.02 15.02
CA GLU A 60 7.89 6.31 14.74
C GLU A 60 7.77 7.54 13.86
N ALA A 61 7.03 7.42 12.76
CA ALA A 61 6.68 8.54 11.91
C ALA A 61 5.28 8.38 11.31
N SER A 62 4.68 9.45 10.82
CA SER A 62 3.40 9.40 10.13
C SER A 62 3.54 9.91 8.69
N PRO A 63 2.91 9.27 7.69
CA PRO A 63 2.92 9.77 6.31
C PRO A 63 2.04 11.00 6.10
N SER A 64 1.23 11.39 7.10
CA SER A 64 0.43 12.62 7.04
C SER A 64 0.00 13.10 8.43
N LEU A 65 -0.49 14.34 8.54
CA LEU A 65 -1.06 14.86 9.78
C LEU A 65 -2.28 14.07 10.30
N THR A 66 -2.94 13.29 9.44
CA THR A 66 -4.18 12.58 9.78
C THR A 66 -4.01 11.06 9.88
N ALA A 67 -2.86 10.53 9.46
CA ALA A 67 -2.54 9.11 9.61
C ALA A 67 -1.97 8.81 11.02
N PRO A 68 -2.14 7.58 11.53
CA PRO A 68 -1.48 7.17 12.77
C PRO A 68 0.04 7.09 12.57
N TYR A 69 0.78 7.16 13.69
CA TYR A 69 2.22 6.92 13.67
C TYR A 69 2.50 5.43 13.48
N TYR A 70 3.34 5.12 12.49
CA TYR A 70 3.82 3.77 12.20
C TYR A 70 5.28 3.65 12.65
N ARG A 71 5.70 2.41 12.91
CA ARG A 71 7.11 2.08 13.17
C ARG A 71 7.81 1.71 11.87
N TYR A 72 8.97 2.30 11.66
CA TYR A 72 9.86 2.06 10.54
C TYR A 72 11.21 1.58 11.07
N GLU A 73 11.92 0.79 10.26
CA GLU A 73 13.30 0.42 10.52
C GLU A 73 14.21 1.06 9.48
N ALA A 74 15.26 1.72 9.95
CA ALA A 74 16.35 2.20 9.11
C ALA A 74 17.64 1.46 9.46
N ILE A 75 18.34 1.00 8.44
CA ILE A 75 19.63 0.33 8.58
C ILE A 75 20.72 1.25 8.04
N ILE A 76 21.73 1.54 8.85
CA ILE A 76 22.86 2.37 8.48
C ILE A 76 24.12 1.51 8.43
N ASP A 77 24.85 1.60 7.33
CA ASP A 77 26.20 1.07 7.25
C ASP A 77 27.13 1.85 8.20
N ALA A 78 27.64 1.23 9.26
CA ALA A 78 28.40 1.96 10.26
C ALA A 78 29.70 2.55 9.72
N LYS A 79 30.30 1.95 8.68
CA LYS A 79 31.54 2.44 8.06
C LYS A 79 31.34 3.67 7.20
N SER A 80 30.26 3.71 6.43
CA SER A 80 30.04 4.77 5.45
C SER A 80 28.99 5.81 5.86
N GLY A 81 28.17 5.52 6.87
CA GLY A 81 27.06 6.38 7.28
C GLY A 81 25.91 6.46 6.29
N LYS A 82 25.93 5.57 5.28
CA LYS A 82 24.88 5.47 4.26
C LYS A 82 23.72 4.65 4.78
N ILE A 83 22.51 5.14 4.52
CA ILE A 83 21.30 4.37 4.82
C ILE A 83 21.15 3.32 3.72
N LYS A 84 21.09 2.05 4.14
CA LYS A 84 20.65 0.94 3.30
C LYS A 84 19.12 1.03 3.28
N LEU A 85 18.58 1.25 2.08
CA LEU A 85 17.17 1.60 1.79
C LEU A 85 16.16 0.99 2.77
N ILE A 86 15.27 1.87 3.24
CA ILE A 86 14.08 1.56 4.04
C ILE A 86 13.07 0.88 3.12
N GLU A 87 12.73 -0.38 3.39
CA GLU A 87 11.51 -0.98 2.85
C GLU A 87 10.45 -0.96 3.96
N ASP A 88 9.38 -0.19 3.73
CA ASP A 88 8.19 -0.16 4.56
C ASP A 88 7.78 -1.59 4.93
N GLY A 89 7.70 -1.89 6.23
CA GLY A 89 7.21 -3.12 6.84
C GLY A 89 7.35 -4.42 6.01
N GLU A 90 8.42 -5.17 6.24
CA GLU A 90 8.60 -6.57 5.82
C GLU A 90 8.04 -6.85 4.41
N ARG A 91 8.70 -6.29 3.38
CA ARG A 91 8.39 -6.57 1.98
C ARG A 91 8.36 -8.08 1.76
N VAL A 92 7.21 -8.60 1.36
CA VAL A 92 7.07 -10.05 1.14
C VAL A 92 7.99 -10.51 0.00
N SER A 93 8.52 -11.72 0.11
CA SER A 93 9.38 -12.31 -0.93
C SER A 93 8.69 -12.31 -2.31
N ARG A 94 9.44 -12.27 -3.41
CA ARG A 94 8.88 -12.27 -4.79
C ARG A 94 7.86 -13.38 -5.00
N GLU A 95 8.15 -14.60 -4.53
CA GLU A 95 7.23 -15.73 -4.63
C GLU A 95 5.95 -15.49 -3.82
N GLU A 96 6.05 -14.91 -2.62
CA GLU A 96 4.91 -14.60 -1.78
C GLU A 96 4.10 -13.42 -2.32
N THR A 97 4.75 -12.40 -2.90
CA THR A 97 4.09 -11.32 -3.64
C THR A 97 3.20 -11.87 -4.73
N ILE A 98 3.74 -12.75 -5.60
CA ILE A 98 2.98 -13.36 -6.69
C ILE A 98 1.78 -14.14 -6.13
N ARG A 99 2.00 -15.02 -5.15
CA ARG A 99 0.94 -15.82 -4.53
C ARG A 99 -0.17 -14.96 -3.90
N LEU A 100 0.21 -13.92 -3.15
CA LEU A 100 -0.76 -13.03 -2.49
C LEU A 100 -1.52 -12.18 -3.50
N THR A 101 -0.85 -11.64 -4.51
CA THR A 101 -1.49 -10.92 -5.61
C THR A 101 -2.52 -11.79 -6.30
N GLU A 102 -2.17 -13.01 -6.70
CA GLU A 102 -3.11 -13.96 -7.34
C GLU A 102 -4.31 -14.28 -6.44
N THR A 103 -4.06 -14.42 -5.13
CA THR A 103 -5.13 -14.65 -4.13
C THR A 103 -6.11 -13.47 -4.09
N TYR A 104 -5.60 -12.24 -4.03
CA TYR A 104 -6.42 -11.02 -4.04
C TYR A 104 -7.19 -10.87 -5.36
N VAL A 105 -6.57 -11.15 -6.50
CA VAL A 105 -7.26 -11.14 -7.81
C VAL A 105 -8.42 -12.14 -7.82
N LYS A 106 -8.18 -13.39 -7.39
CA LYS A 106 -9.21 -14.42 -7.33
C LYS A 106 -10.37 -14.02 -6.41
N GLN A 107 -10.06 -13.45 -5.25
CA GLN A 107 -11.07 -13.03 -4.29
C GLN A 107 -11.89 -11.84 -4.80
N SER A 108 -11.25 -10.87 -5.46
CA SER A 108 -11.91 -9.71 -6.08
C SER A 108 -12.94 -10.14 -7.13
N LEU A 109 -12.58 -11.08 -8.01
CA LEU A 109 -13.47 -11.63 -9.03
C LEU A 109 -14.63 -12.42 -8.43
N LEU A 110 -14.34 -13.28 -7.43
CA LEU A 110 -15.38 -14.03 -6.71
C LEU A 110 -16.40 -13.08 -6.06
N TYR A 111 -15.95 -11.98 -5.48
CA TYR A 111 -16.85 -10.98 -4.91
C TYR A 111 -17.69 -10.26 -5.96
N LEU A 112 -17.17 -9.96 -7.16
CA LEU A 112 -18.01 -9.43 -8.25
C LEU A 112 -19.10 -10.41 -8.69
N ASP A 113 -18.75 -11.69 -8.81
CA ASP A 113 -19.73 -12.72 -9.17
C ASP A 113 -20.80 -12.87 -8.08
N ASN A 114 -20.39 -12.91 -6.80
CA ASN A 114 -21.34 -12.95 -5.69
C ASN A 114 -22.21 -11.69 -5.63
N ALA A 115 -21.66 -10.50 -5.88
CA ALA A 115 -22.44 -9.27 -5.92
C ALA A 115 -23.56 -9.34 -6.96
N ARG A 116 -23.26 -9.86 -8.16
CA ARG A 116 -24.27 -10.08 -9.20
C ARG A 116 -25.35 -11.06 -8.74
N ASP A 117 -24.96 -12.20 -8.18
CA ASP A 117 -25.89 -13.22 -7.72
C ASP A 117 -26.81 -12.70 -6.59
N GLU A 118 -26.30 -11.86 -5.69
CA GLU A 118 -27.11 -11.24 -4.64
C GLU A 118 -28.03 -10.12 -5.17
N ILE A 119 -27.63 -9.37 -6.20
CA ILE A 119 -28.51 -8.43 -6.91
C ILE A 119 -29.69 -9.20 -7.53
N GLU A 120 -29.43 -10.33 -8.19
CA GLU A 120 -30.50 -11.18 -8.77
C GLU A 120 -31.48 -11.70 -7.71
N ARG A 121 -30.99 -11.93 -6.49
CA ARG A 121 -31.80 -12.34 -5.33
C ARG A 121 -32.46 -11.17 -4.61
N GLN A 122 -32.23 -9.94 -5.05
CA GLN A 122 -32.69 -8.70 -4.40
C GLN A 122 -32.14 -8.51 -2.97
N GLU A 123 -30.99 -9.14 -2.68
CA GLU A 123 -30.25 -9.03 -1.41
C GLU A 123 -29.24 -7.88 -1.49
N TYR A 124 -29.74 -6.65 -1.67
CA TYR A 124 -28.94 -5.47 -2.01
C TYR A 124 -27.90 -5.05 -0.94
N GLU A 125 -28.18 -5.31 0.34
CA GLU A 125 -27.20 -5.11 1.42
C GLU A 125 -25.96 -5.97 1.19
N LYS A 126 -26.18 -7.26 0.93
CA LYS A 126 -25.12 -8.23 0.72
C LYS A 126 -24.38 -7.99 -0.59
N ALA A 127 -25.10 -7.58 -1.63
CA ALA A 127 -24.49 -7.12 -2.88
C ALA A 127 -23.54 -5.93 -2.66
N SER A 128 -23.94 -4.96 -1.83
CA SER A 128 -23.14 -3.77 -1.52
C SER A 128 -21.84 -4.13 -0.80
N GLU A 129 -21.89 -5.04 0.17
CA GLU A 129 -20.72 -5.60 0.85
C GLU A 129 -19.75 -6.29 -0.13
N PHE A 130 -20.28 -7.08 -1.06
CA PHE A 130 -19.47 -7.75 -2.07
C PHE A 130 -18.85 -6.78 -3.08
N LEU A 131 -19.57 -5.74 -3.48
CA LEU A 131 -19.05 -4.69 -4.37
C LEU A 131 -17.86 -3.95 -3.73
N TRP A 132 -18.00 -3.53 -2.48
CA TRP A 132 -16.90 -2.95 -1.71
C TRP A 132 -15.73 -3.93 -1.57
N GLY A 133 -16.01 -5.16 -1.13
CA GLY A 133 -15.02 -6.20 -0.96
C GLY A 133 -14.22 -6.44 -2.24
N SER A 134 -14.88 -6.43 -3.40
CA SER A 134 -14.20 -6.61 -4.67
C SER A 134 -13.19 -5.49 -4.98
N VAL A 135 -13.58 -4.23 -4.79
CA VAL A 135 -12.69 -3.08 -4.99
C VAL A 135 -11.52 -3.12 -4.01
N ALA A 136 -11.79 -3.43 -2.74
CA ALA A 136 -10.77 -3.55 -1.71
C ALA A 136 -9.72 -4.63 -2.07
N GLU A 137 -10.15 -5.81 -2.51
CA GLU A 137 -9.23 -6.88 -2.93
C GLU A 137 -8.44 -6.50 -4.20
N ALA A 138 -9.05 -5.82 -5.17
CA ALA A 138 -8.33 -5.32 -6.34
C ALA A 138 -7.25 -4.28 -5.96
N LEU A 139 -7.56 -3.36 -5.05
CA LEU A 139 -6.58 -2.39 -4.53
C LEU A 139 -5.45 -3.06 -3.74
N LYS A 140 -5.74 -4.08 -2.93
CA LYS A 140 -4.71 -4.90 -2.28
C LYS A 140 -3.80 -5.58 -3.30
N ALA A 141 -4.36 -6.13 -4.38
CA ALA A 141 -3.59 -6.75 -5.45
C ALA A 141 -2.63 -5.75 -6.14
N VAL A 142 -3.10 -4.52 -6.41
CA VAL A 142 -2.28 -3.45 -7.00
C VAL A 142 -1.14 -3.04 -6.07
N LEU A 143 -1.42 -2.83 -4.78
CA LEU A 143 -0.37 -2.47 -3.81
C LEU A 143 0.65 -3.60 -3.64
N MET A 144 0.16 -4.83 -3.54
CA MET A 144 1.00 -6.01 -3.37
C MET A 144 1.94 -6.19 -4.55
N VAL A 145 1.44 -6.15 -5.79
CA VAL A 145 2.28 -6.40 -6.97
C VAL A 145 3.29 -5.28 -7.23
N ARG A 146 2.94 -4.03 -6.91
CA ARG A 146 3.84 -2.88 -7.15
C ARG A 146 4.87 -2.67 -6.04
N LYS A 147 4.44 -2.80 -4.79
CA LYS A 147 5.24 -2.41 -3.62
C LYS A 147 5.59 -3.58 -2.70
N GLY A 148 4.92 -4.74 -2.83
CA GLY A 148 5.11 -5.87 -1.92
C GLY A 148 4.55 -5.62 -0.52
N LEU A 149 3.58 -4.69 -0.41
CA LEU A 149 3.01 -4.23 0.85
C LEU A 149 1.55 -4.67 0.99
N ARG A 150 1.12 -4.86 2.25
CA ARG A 150 -0.28 -5.13 2.62
C ARG A 150 -0.94 -3.84 3.09
N ILE A 151 -2.22 -3.68 2.75
CA ILE A 151 -3.06 -2.62 3.31
C ILE A 151 -3.38 -2.95 4.77
N LYS A 152 -3.06 -2.05 5.70
CA LYS A 152 -3.18 -2.24 7.15
C LYS A 152 -4.34 -1.47 7.78
N SER A 153 -4.88 -0.48 7.07
CA SER A 153 -5.96 0.37 7.58
C SER A 153 -6.92 0.81 6.49
N HIS A 154 -8.12 1.21 6.88
CA HIS A 154 -9.13 1.68 5.93
C HIS A 154 -8.68 2.97 5.20
N GLY A 155 -7.98 3.88 5.88
CA GLY A 155 -7.45 5.12 5.28
C GLY A 155 -6.37 4.91 4.21
N GLU A 156 -5.71 3.76 4.19
CA GLU A 156 -4.75 3.42 3.13
C GLU A 156 -5.45 3.12 1.80
N PHE A 157 -6.68 2.59 1.78
CA PHE A 157 -7.44 2.44 0.55
C PHE A 157 -7.71 3.80 -0.10
N TRP A 158 -8.12 4.78 0.69
CA TRP A 158 -8.37 6.15 0.24
C TRP A 158 -7.12 6.82 -0.33
N SER A 159 -5.99 6.62 0.33
CA SER A 159 -4.70 7.15 -0.11
C SER A 159 -4.27 6.53 -1.44
N LEU A 160 -4.37 5.20 -1.54
CA LEU A 160 -4.04 4.45 -2.75
C LEU A 160 -4.97 4.79 -3.93
N ALA A 161 -6.28 4.86 -3.72
CA ALA A 161 -7.23 5.22 -4.76
C ALA A 161 -6.96 6.63 -5.31
N ARG A 162 -6.59 7.58 -4.44
CA ARG A 162 -6.20 8.94 -4.84
C ARG A 162 -4.88 8.98 -5.59
N GLU A 163 -3.89 8.20 -5.16
CA GLU A 163 -2.60 8.05 -5.87
C GLU A 163 -2.83 7.49 -7.27
N LEU A 164 -3.61 6.42 -7.40
CA LEU A 164 -3.93 5.79 -8.69
C LEU A 164 -4.70 6.72 -9.63
N ALA A 165 -5.68 7.47 -9.12
CA ALA A 165 -6.43 8.43 -9.94
C ALA A 165 -5.50 9.49 -10.56
N LYS A 166 -4.56 10.01 -9.76
CA LYS A 166 -3.55 10.98 -10.23
C LYS A 166 -2.58 10.35 -11.24
N GLU A 167 -2.06 9.17 -10.93
CA GLU A 167 -1.11 8.44 -11.79
C GLU A 167 -1.72 8.14 -13.16
N LEU A 168 -2.98 7.72 -13.18
CA LEU A 168 -3.69 7.34 -14.40
C LEU A 168 -4.31 8.54 -15.14
N GLY A 169 -4.28 9.74 -14.55
CA GLY A 169 -5.00 10.91 -15.06
C GLY A 169 -6.51 10.69 -15.16
N ASP A 170 -7.08 9.86 -14.28
CA ASP A 170 -8.48 9.46 -14.30
C ASP A 170 -9.11 9.55 -12.91
N GLU A 171 -9.79 10.68 -12.67
CA GLU A 171 -10.58 10.92 -11.45
C GLU A 171 -11.70 9.89 -11.25
N GLY A 172 -12.14 9.19 -12.31
CA GLY A 172 -13.11 8.11 -12.26
C GLY A 172 -12.72 6.98 -11.31
N VAL A 173 -11.41 6.75 -11.12
CA VAL A 173 -10.90 5.76 -10.18
C VAL A 173 -11.26 6.12 -8.74
N TYR A 174 -10.99 7.37 -8.35
CA TYR A 174 -11.24 7.84 -6.99
C TYR A 174 -12.74 8.01 -6.71
N THR A 175 -13.50 8.53 -7.68
CA THR A 175 -14.95 8.74 -7.51
C THR A 175 -15.71 7.41 -7.41
N THR A 176 -15.36 6.41 -8.21
CA THR A 176 -15.97 5.07 -8.15
C THR A 176 -15.55 4.30 -6.89
N PHE A 177 -14.30 4.46 -6.43
CA PHE A 177 -13.88 3.93 -5.13
C PHE A 177 -14.73 4.52 -3.98
N ARG A 178 -14.93 5.85 -3.97
CA ARG A 178 -15.76 6.52 -2.97
C ARG A 178 -17.21 6.04 -3.00
N GLU A 179 -17.74 5.73 -4.18
CA GLU A 179 -19.07 5.15 -4.34
C GLU A 179 -19.14 3.75 -3.71
N ALA A 180 -18.18 2.87 -4.01
CA ALA A 180 -18.09 1.55 -3.39
C ALA A 180 -17.96 1.63 -1.85
N ASP A 181 -17.17 2.57 -1.34
CA ASP A 181 -17.01 2.82 0.09
C ASP A 181 -18.32 3.30 0.76
N SER A 182 -19.08 4.15 0.06
CA SER A 182 -20.39 4.62 0.52
C SER A 182 -21.41 3.48 0.55
N LEU A 183 -21.38 2.56 -0.40
CA LEU A 183 -22.28 1.38 -0.41
C LEU A 183 -22.09 0.52 0.84
N HIS A 184 -20.85 0.34 1.28
CA HIS A 184 -20.49 -0.39 2.49
C HIS A 184 -20.82 0.38 3.78
N SER A 185 -20.52 1.69 3.80
CA SER A 185 -20.66 2.51 5.03
C SER A 185 -22.10 2.93 5.33
N ASN A 186 -22.95 3.15 4.32
CA ASN A 186 -24.21 3.89 4.47
C ASN A 186 -25.48 3.04 4.42
N PHE A 187 -25.42 1.71 4.31
CA PHE A 187 -26.66 0.92 4.17
C PHE A 187 -27.64 1.09 5.35
N TYR A 188 -27.14 1.37 6.56
CA TYR A 188 -27.95 1.61 7.75
C TYR A 188 -28.34 3.08 8.00
N GLU A 189 -27.54 4.05 7.54
CA GLU A 189 -27.74 5.48 7.85
C GLU A 189 -28.52 6.24 6.76
N VAL A 190 -28.37 5.84 5.51
CA VAL A 190 -29.03 6.43 4.35
C VAL A 190 -29.59 5.27 3.57
N ARG A 191 -30.88 4.98 3.75
CA ARG A 191 -31.60 3.86 3.12
C ARG A 191 -31.27 3.78 1.62
N LEU A 192 -30.25 3.00 1.23
CA LEU A 192 -29.78 2.86 -0.14
C LEU A 192 -30.92 2.27 -0.98
N GLU A 193 -31.28 2.93 -2.08
CA GLU A 193 -32.30 2.40 -2.97
C GLU A 193 -31.69 1.33 -3.88
N LYS A 194 -32.49 0.35 -4.30
CA LYS A 194 -32.01 -0.73 -5.18
C LYS A 194 -31.37 -0.20 -6.46
N GLU A 195 -31.88 0.92 -6.98
CA GLU A 195 -31.38 1.62 -8.14
C GLU A 195 -29.94 2.12 -7.94
N ASP A 196 -29.56 2.48 -6.71
CA ASP A 196 -28.20 2.91 -6.38
C ASP A 196 -27.22 1.73 -6.50
N VAL A 197 -27.58 0.57 -5.94
CA VAL A 197 -26.74 -0.64 -5.98
C VAL A 197 -26.61 -1.18 -7.41
N GLU A 198 -27.73 -1.30 -8.13
CA GLU A 198 -27.75 -1.79 -9.51
C GLU A 198 -26.96 -0.86 -10.45
N SER A 199 -27.12 0.46 -10.29
CA SER A 199 -26.38 1.41 -11.12
C SER A 199 -24.87 1.46 -10.79
N SER A 200 -24.52 1.24 -9.52
CA SER A 200 -23.13 1.22 -9.06
C SER A 200 -22.38 -0.03 -9.52
N PHE A 201 -23.08 -1.16 -9.66
CA PHE A 201 -22.48 -2.44 -10.05
C PHE A 201 -21.60 -2.31 -11.31
N GLU A 202 -22.13 -1.71 -12.39
CA GLU A 202 -21.37 -1.60 -13.64
C GLU A 202 -20.17 -0.66 -13.53
N ARG A 203 -20.28 0.45 -12.78
CA ARG A 203 -19.15 1.36 -12.54
C ARG A 203 -18.04 0.66 -11.77
N ILE A 204 -18.41 -0.05 -10.71
CA ILE A 204 -17.48 -0.81 -9.87
C ILE A 204 -16.83 -1.96 -10.65
N ARG A 205 -17.61 -2.70 -11.46
CA ARG A 205 -17.10 -3.75 -12.33
C ARG A 205 -16.03 -3.22 -13.30
N LEU A 206 -16.26 -2.05 -13.89
CA LEU A 206 -15.29 -1.40 -14.79
C LEU A 206 -14.03 -0.93 -14.04
N LEU A 207 -14.18 -0.36 -12.84
CA LEU A 207 -13.04 0.00 -11.99
C LEU A 207 -12.20 -1.23 -11.66
N VAL A 208 -12.81 -2.31 -11.17
CA VAL A 208 -12.10 -3.55 -10.85
C VAL A 208 -11.37 -4.09 -12.08
N GLY A 209 -12.03 -4.14 -13.25
CA GLY A 209 -11.38 -4.54 -14.49
C GLY A 209 -10.10 -3.75 -14.78
N ARG A 210 -10.17 -2.42 -14.64
CA ARG A 210 -9.01 -1.54 -14.85
C ARG A 210 -7.89 -1.76 -13.84
N LEU A 211 -8.22 -1.97 -12.55
CA LEU A 211 -7.24 -2.30 -11.53
C LEU A 211 -6.57 -3.66 -11.81
N LEU A 212 -7.32 -4.65 -12.26
CA LEU A 212 -6.80 -5.97 -12.60
C LEU A 212 -5.94 -5.96 -13.88
N ASP A 213 -6.20 -5.07 -14.83
CA ASP A 213 -5.33 -4.87 -16.00
C ASP A 213 -3.96 -4.30 -15.59
N ILE A 214 -3.92 -3.40 -14.61
CA ILE A 214 -2.67 -2.95 -13.98
C ILE A 214 -1.96 -4.14 -13.36
N VAL A 215 -2.65 -4.92 -12.52
CA VAL A 215 -2.06 -6.08 -11.84
C VAL A 215 -1.46 -7.08 -12.83
N ARG A 216 -2.18 -7.40 -13.91
CA ARG A 216 -1.70 -8.32 -14.94
C ARG A 216 -0.43 -7.80 -15.61
N SER A 217 -0.38 -6.51 -15.90
CA SER A 217 0.78 -5.87 -16.51
C SER A 217 2.01 -5.92 -15.60
N GLU A 218 1.83 -5.69 -14.30
CA GLU A 218 2.93 -5.75 -13.31
C GLU A 218 3.38 -7.20 -13.04
N LEU A 219 2.45 -8.16 -12.95
CA LEU A 219 2.79 -9.58 -12.80
C LEU A 219 3.62 -10.09 -13.98
N ALA A 220 3.31 -9.67 -15.21
CA ALA A 220 4.09 -10.04 -16.39
C ALA A 220 5.55 -9.55 -16.30
N ARG A 221 5.77 -8.33 -15.78
CA ARG A 221 7.12 -7.79 -15.54
C ARG A 221 7.84 -8.51 -14.41
N LEU A 222 7.12 -8.91 -13.37
CA LEU A 222 7.65 -9.73 -12.27
C LEU A 222 7.89 -11.19 -12.66
N GLY A 223 7.39 -11.66 -13.80
CA GLY A 223 7.63 -13.01 -14.32
C GLY A 223 8.77 -13.10 -15.34
N SER A 224 9.11 -11.99 -16.00
CA SER A 224 10.27 -11.86 -16.90
C SER A 224 11.61 -11.77 -16.16
#